data_AF-E8KHU4-F1
#
_entry.id   AF-E8KHU4-F1
#
_cell.length_a   1.000
_cell.length_b   1.000
_cell.length_c   1.000
_cell.angle_alpha   90.00
_cell.angle_beta   90.00
_cell.angle_gamma   90.00
#
_symmetry.space_group_name_H-M   'P 1'
#
loop_
_entity.id
_entity.type
_entity.pdbx_description
1 polymer ?
#
loop_
_entity_poly.entity_id
_entity_poly.type
_entity_poly.pdbx_seq_one_letter_code
_entity_poly.pdbx_strand_id
1 'polypeptide(L)'
;MASVRLRRWEWGTLYGFRVSGNVDEQKGALFNPNKLLLDPYAKRVVGLPDAHDEQALSYFIWNDSQDNAHLAPKSVVVTDDFDWTGEKRPHYSWAETIIYEAHVKGFSRLNHNIPEPLRGTYAGMAHPASIAHLKRLGVTTIELQPVSYHADEVHLQRLGLTNYWGYNVLAH
;
A
#
# COMPACT_ATOMS: atom_id res chain seq x y z
N MET A 1 -10.43 25.66 -4.83
CA MET A 1 -9.64 24.43 -5.09
C MET A 1 -9.12 24.53 -6.50
N ALA A 2 -7.80 24.61 -6.70
CA ALA A 2 -7.20 24.68 -8.03
C ALA A 2 -6.87 23.25 -8.49
N SER A 3 -7.44 22.82 -9.61
CA SER A 3 -7.08 21.56 -10.26
C SER A 3 -6.44 21.85 -11.61
N VAL A 4 -5.48 21.01 -12.00
CA VAL A 4 -4.83 21.09 -13.31
C VAL A 4 -5.17 19.83 -14.08
N ARG A 5 -5.59 20.00 -15.33
CA ARG A 5 -5.79 18.89 -16.26
C ARG A 5 -4.65 18.85 -17.27
N LEU A 6 -3.82 17.82 -17.17
CA LEU A 6 -2.79 17.56 -18.16
C LEU A 6 -3.45 17.05 -19.46
N ARG A 7 -3.07 17.63 -20.60
CA ARG A 7 -3.63 17.27 -21.92
C ARG A 7 -3.02 16.00 -22.52
N ARG A 8 -1.88 15.56 -22.01
CA ARG A 8 -1.16 14.35 -22.45
C ARG A 8 -0.59 13.63 -21.24
N TRP A 9 -1.04 12.42 -21.01
CA TRP A 9 -0.54 11.47 -20.02
C TRP A 9 -0.92 10.05 -20.47
N GLU A 10 -0.22 9.06 -19.95
CA GLU A 10 -0.45 7.64 -20.26
C GLU A 10 -0.63 6.82 -18.98
N TRP A 11 -1.34 5.71 -19.06
CA TRP A 11 -1.40 4.76 -17.95
C TRP A 11 0.02 4.27 -17.58
N GLY A 12 0.30 4.15 -16.29
CA GLY A 12 1.65 3.84 -15.79
C GLY A 12 2.56 5.06 -15.61
N THR A 13 2.13 6.26 -16.00
CA THR A 13 2.90 7.49 -15.74
C THR A 13 3.15 7.66 -14.24
N LEU A 14 4.42 7.85 -13.88
CA LEU A 14 4.85 8.14 -12.51
C LEU A 14 4.70 9.64 -12.23
N TYR A 15 4.16 9.99 -11.07
CA TYR A 15 4.01 11.37 -10.64
C TYR A 15 4.16 11.54 -9.12
N GLY A 16 4.22 12.79 -8.68
CA GLY A 16 4.21 13.23 -7.29
C GLY A 16 3.98 14.73 -7.23
N PHE A 17 3.83 15.27 -6.02
CA PHE A 17 3.57 16.70 -5.80
C PHE A 17 4.72 17.37 -5.05
N ARG A 18 4.92 18.65 -5.31
CA ARG A 18 5.74 19.55 -4.49
C ARG A 18 4.84 20.69 -4.04
N VAL A 19 4.90 21.02 -2.76
CA VAL A 19 4.01 22.02 -2.18
C VAL A 19 4.84 23.13 -1.55
N SER A 20 4.65 24.35 -2.03
CA SER A 20 5.25 25.56 -1.48
C SER A 20 4.27 26.26 -0.54
N GLY A 21 4.79 26.94 0.47
CA GLY A 21 3.99 27.71 1.42
C GLY A 21 4.86 28.37 2.49
N ASN A 22 4.26 29.19 3.34
CA ASN A 22 4.96 29.80 4.47
C ASN A 22 5.20 28.75 5.56
N VAL A 23 6.43 28.68 6.09
CA VAL A 23 6.77 27.78 7.18
C VAL A 23 6.46 28.43 8.53
N ASP A 24 5.74 27.73 9.38
CA ASP A 24 5.45 28.09 10.78
C ASP A 24 5.36 26.81 11.60
N GLU A 25 6.49 26.38 12.17
CA GLU A 25 6.58 25.13 12.93
C GLU A 25 5.66 25.12 14.16
N GLN A 26 5.48 26.27 14.81
CA GLN A 26 4.61 26.39 15.97
C GLN A 26 3.14 26.13 15.63
N LYS A 27 2.76 26.37 14.37
CA LYS A 27 1.42 26.10 13.83
C LYS A 27 1.36 24.82 12.99
N GLY A 28 2.46 24.07 12.87
CA GLY A 28 2.54 22.85 12.06
C GLY A 28 2.52 23.09 10.54
N ALA A 29 2.80 24.30 10.07
CA ALA A 29 2.93 24.59 8.64
C ALA A 29 4.34 24.22 8.16
N LEU A 30 4.51 22.98 7.71
CA LEU A 30 5.81 22.37 7.37
C LEU A 30 6.05 22.25 5.85
N PHE A 31 5.83 23.34 5.11
CA PHE A 31 5.98 23.33 3.65
C PHE A 31 7.46 23.23 3.22
N ASN A 32 7.76 22.31 2.31
CA ASN A 32 9.08 22.25 1.67
C ASN A 32 8.96 21.75 0.21
N PRO A 33 9.19 22.62 -0.79
CA PRO A 33 9.11 22.23 -2.19
C PRO A 33 10.24 21.31 -2.66
N ASN A 34 11.31 21.11 -1.87
CA ASN A 34 12.37 20.15 -2.20
C ASN A 34 11.94 18.70 -1.92
N LYS A 35 10.86 18.50 -1.17
CA LYS A 35 10.33 17.17 -0.86
C LYS A 35 9.22 16.81 -1.84
N LEU A 36 9.50 15.83 -2.68
CA LEU A 36 8.49 15.17 -3.49
C LEU A 36 7.59 14.35 -2.57
N LEU A 37 6.30 14.64 -2.64
CA LEU A 37 5.24 14.01 -1.89
C LEU A 37 4.45 13.05 -2.79
N LEU A 38 3.97 11.96 -2.18
CA LEU A 38 2.97 11.11 -2.80
C LEU A 38 1.63 11.86 -2.91
N ASP A 39 0.86 11.52 -3.94
CA ASP A 39 -0.56 11.86 -3.97
C ASP A 39 -1.30 11.05 -2.89
N PRO A 40 -1.96 11.69 -1.91
CA PRO A 40 -2.74 10.98 -0.89
C PRO A 40 -3.94 10.20 -1.46
N TYR A 41 -4.32 10.43 -2.72
CA TYR A 41 -5.36 9.69 -3.45
C TYR A 41 -4.78 8.65 -4.44
N ALA A 42 -3.46 8.42 -4.45
CA ALA A 42 -2.83 7.47 -5.35
C ALA A 42 -3.44 6.07 -5.22
N LYS A 43 -3.88 5.49 -6.35
CA LYS A 43 -4.41 4.12 -6.41
C LYS A 43 -3.34 3.06 -6.60
N ARG A 44 -2.12 3.49 -6.91
CA ARG A 44 -0.93 2.65 -6.98
C ARG A 44 0.30 3.50 -6.65
N VAL A 45 1.20 2.90 -5.90
CA VAL A 45 2.50 3.48 -5.53
C VAL A 45 3.61 2.53 -6.00
N VAL A 46 4.74 3.10 -6.41
CA VAL A 46 5.96 2.37 -6.72
C VAL A 46 7.09 2.88 -5.84
N GLY A 47 7.83 1.95 -5.24
CA GLY A 47 8.93 2.24 -4.33
C GLY A 47 8.48 2.41 -2.88
N LEU A 48 9.42 2.25 -1.96
CA LEU A 48 9.25 2.47 -0.53
C LEU A 48 10.31 3.46 -0.05
N PRO A 49 10.02 4.27 0.98
CA PRO A 49 11.04 5.12 1.58
C PRO A 49 12.11 4.24 2.22
N ASP A 50 13.37 4.50 1.83
CA ASP A 50 14.53 3.84 2.41
C ASP A 50 15.11 4.69 3.55
N ALA A 51 15.12 4.13 4.75
CA ALA A 51 15.59 4.76 5.98
C ALA A 51 16.47 3.80 6.80
N HIS A 52 17.19 2.89 6.13
CA HIS A 52 18.07 1.91 6.78
C HIS A 52 19.26 2.57 7.53
N ASP A 53 19.66 3.78 7.15
CA ASP A 53 20.69 4.57 7.84
C ASP A 53 20.30 6.05 7.98
N GLU A 54 21.18 6.85 8.59
CA GLU A 54 20.95 8.29 8.81
C GLU A 54 21.01 9.12 7.53
N GLN A 55 21.84 8.73 6.57
CA GLN A 55 22.01 9.46 5.31
C GLN A 55 20.80 9.25 4.39
N ALA A 56 20.29 8.03 4.29
CA ALA A 56 19.07 7.74 3.55
C ALA A 56 17.86 8.45 4.17
N LEU A 57 17.74 8.37 5.50
CA LEU A 57 16.67 9.04 6.24
C LEU A 57 16.68 10.56 6.08
N SER A 58 17.85 11.21 6.00
CA SER A 58 17.94 12.68 5.96
C SER A 58 17.19 13.29 4.77
N TYR A 59 17.11 12.59 3.64
CA TYR A 59 16.35 13.04 2.47
C TYR A 59 14.84 13.17 2.74
N PHE A 60 14.30 12.39 3.68
CA PHE A 60 12.88 12.38 4.04
C PHE A 60 12.53 13.33 5.19
N ILE A 61 13.54 13.96 5.83
CA ILE A 61 13.30 14.96 6.86
C ILE A 61 12.73 16.23 6.23
N TRP A 62 11.61 16.71 6.77
CA TRP A 62 10.80 17.74 6.13
C TRP A 62 11.52 19.08 5.92
N ASN A 63 12.45 19.48 6.79
CA ASN A 63 13.17 20.76 6.71
C ASN A 63 14.54 20.66 6.03
N ASP A 64 14.92 19.48 5.56
CA ASP A 64 16.15 19.30 4.82
C ASP A 64 16.05 19.96 3.42
N SER A 65 17.14 20.57 2.95
CA SER A 65 17.12 21.34 1.70
C SER A 65 17.33 20.52 0.43
N GLN A 66 17.73 19.25 0.55
CA GLN A 66 18.04 18.39 -0.58
C GLN A 66 16.77 17.87 -1.26
N ASP A 67 16.85 17.67 -2.58
CA ASP A 67 15.80 17.02 -3.35
C ASP A 67 15.76 15.51 -3.08
N ASN A 68 14.61 15.00 -2.64
CA ASN A 68 14.42 13.57 -2.38
C ASN A 68 13.84 12.80 -3.58
N ALA A 69 13.60 13.44 -4.74
CA ALA A 69 12.85 12.84 -5.85
C ALA A 69 13.46 11.54 -6.39
N HIS A 70 14.77 11.33 -6.23
CA HIS A 70 15.43 10.09 -6.65
C HIS A 70 15.19 8.90 -5.69
N LEU A 71 14.76 9.16 -4.44
CA LEU A 71 14.48 8.15 -3.41
C LEU A 71 12.98 8.04 -3.07
N ALA A 72 12.23 9.13 -3.23
CA ALA A 72 10.83 9.17 -2.85
C ALA A 72 10.00 8.14 -3.64
N PRO A 73 9.03 7.46 -3.00
CA PRO A 73 8.01 6.72 -3.72
C PRO A 73 7.26 7.60 -4.74
N LYS A 74 6.70 6.97 -5.77
CA LYS A 74 5.94 7.66 -6.83
C LYS A 74 4.52 7.12 -6.91
N SER A 75 3.57 8.03 -7.07
CA SER A 75 2.20 7.69 -7.43
C SER A 75 2.14 7.30 -8.90
N VAL A 76 1.21 6.42 -9.27
CA VAL A 76 1.06 5.92 -10.64
C VAL A 76 -0.33 6.22 -11.15
N VAL A 77 -0.42 6.74 -12.37
CA VAL A 77 -1.70 6.89 -13.07
C VAL A 77 -2.20 5.50 -13.48
N VAL A 78 -3.36 5.09 -12.96
CA VAL A 78 -3.95 3.75 -13.20
C VAL A 78 -5.41 3.85 -13.60
N THR A 79 -5.85 2.85 -14.36
CA THR A 79 -7.23 2.64 -14.77
C THR A 79 -7.98 1.79 -13.74
N ASP A 80 -9.29 1.96 -13.67
CA ASP A 80 -10.23 1.21 -12.83
C ASP A 80 -11.27 0.43 -13.67
N ASP A 81 -10.99 0.20 -14.95
CA ASP A 81 -11.85 -0.45 -15.94
C ASP A 81 -11.87 -2.00 -15.88
N PHE A 82 -11.64 -2.58 -14.69
CA PHE A 82 -11.72 -4.03 -14.54
C PHE A 82 -13.15 -4.55 -14.78
N ASP A 83 -13.28 -5.58 -15.61
CA ASP A 83 -14.57 -6.20 -15.91
C ASP A 83 -15.05 -7.11 -14.77
N TRP A 84 -15.99 -6.61 -13.97
CA TRP A 84 -16.65 -7.36 -12.89
C TRP A 84 -17.91 -8.10 -13.34
N THR A 85 -18.18 -8.21 -14.64
CA THR A 85 -19.42 -8.78 -15.16
C THR A 85 -19.63 -10.20 -14.66
N GLY A 86 -20.83 -10.44 -14.08
CA GLY A 86 -21.23 -11.75 -13.57
C GLY A 86 -20.81 -12.05 -12.12
N GLU A 87 -19.99 -11.19 -11.50
CA GLU A 87 -19.63 -11.32 -10.09
C GLU A 87 -20.82 -10.97 -9.18
N LYS A 88 -21.01 -11.72 -8.10
CA LYS A 88 -22.12 -11.53 -7.16
C LYS A 88 -21.58 -11.52 -5.74
N ARG A 89 -21.75 -10.38 -5.06
CA ARG A 89 -21.41 -10.26 -3.65
C ARG A 89 -22.19 -11.30 -2.82
N PRO A 90 -21.51 -12.11 -1.99
CA PRO A 90 -22.19 -12.95 -1.00
C PRO A 90 -22.96 -12.08 0.00
N HIS A 91 -24.22 -12.43 0.29
CA HIS A 91 -25.08 -11.71 1.23
C HIS A 91 -25.41 -12.60 2.44
N TYR A 92 -24.42 -12.84 3.29
CA TYR A 92 -24.66 -13.45 4.60
C TYR A 92 -25.26 -12.42 5.55
N SER A 93 -26.30 -12.79 6.30
CA SER A 93 -26.76 -11.94 7.39
C SER A 93 -25.74 -11.94 8.52
N TRP A 94 -25.70 -10.89 9.34
CA TRP A 94 -24.78 -10.82 10.48
C TRP A 94 -24.91 -12.01 11.46
N ALA A 95 -26.11 -12.59 11.58
CA ALA A 95 -26.34 -13.76 12.41
C ALA A 95 -25.73 -15.06 11.83
N GLU A 96 -25.49 -15.11 10.52
CA GLU A 96 -24.85 -16.21 9.81
C GLU A 96 -23.35 -15.97 9.62
N THR A 97 -22.86 -14.77 9.91
CA THR A 97 -21.47 -14.39 9.69
C THR A 97 -20.54 -15.09 10.67
N ILE A 98 -19.65 -15.90 10.11
CA ILE A 98 -18.43 -16.40 10.75
C ILE A 98 -17.23 -15.73 10.08
N ILE A 99 -16.53 -14.90 10.86
CA ILE A 99 -15.35 -14.14 10.44
C ILE A 99 -14.09 -14.98 10.65
N TYR A 100 -13.20 -14.97 9.65
CA TYR A 100 -11.86 -15.54 9.71
C TYR A 100 -10.82 -14.46 9.44
N GLU A 101 -10.13 -14.00 10.48
CA GLU A 101 -9.03 -13.05 10.32
C GLU A 101 -7.81 -13.75 9.70
N ALA A 102 -7.23 -13.15 8.65
CA ALA A 102 -6.09 -13.72 7.95
C ALA A 102 -5.11 -12.65 7.45
N HIS A 103 -3.83 -12.98 7.56
CA HIS A 103 -2.76 -12.27 6.86
C HIS A 103 -2.58 -12.83 5.44
N VAL A 104 -2.68 -12.01 4.39
CA VAL A 104 -2.57 -12.44 2.97
C VAL A 104 -1.32 -13.29 2.72
N LYS A 105 -0.15 -12.80 3.15
CA LYS A 105 1.12 -13.55 3.07
C LYS A 105 1.10 -14.85 3.86
N GLY A 106 0.94 -14.78 5.18
CA GLY A 106 1.04 -15.95 6.06
C GLY A 106 0.06 -17.07 5.72
N PHE A 107 -1.16 -16.73 5.31
CA PHE A 107 -2.23 -17.68 5.02
C PHE A 107 -1.83 -18.75 4.00
N SER A 108 -1.07 -18.37 2.96
CA SER A 108 -0.74 -19.28 1.86
C SER A 108 0.76 -19.51 1.64
N ARG A 109 1.65 -18.81 2.37
CA ARG A 109 3.10 -18.83 2.11
C ARG A 109 3.71 -20.23 2.12
N LEU A 110 3.25 -21.09 3.02
CA LEU A 110 3.76 -22.46 3.20
C LEU A 110 2.82 -23.53 2.63
N ASN A 111 1.77 -23.14 1.88
CA ASN A 111 0.84 -24.11 1.29
C ASN A 111 1.42 -24.70 0.01
N HIS A 112 1.96 -25.92 0.11
CA HIS A 112 2.59 -26.60 -1.02
C HIS A 112 1.63 -27.01 -2.15
N ASN A 113 0.31 -27.00 -1.89
CA ASN A 113 -0.72 -27.25 -2.92
C ASN A 113 -0.97 -26.04 -3.84
N ILE A 114 -0.26 -24.94 -3.62
CA ILE A 114 -0.31 -23.73 -4.44
C ILE A 114 1.03 -23.59 -5.17
N PRO A 115 1.06 -23.21 -6.45
CA PRO A 115 2.30 -22.90 -7.16
C PRO A 115 3.13 -21.85 -6.41
N GLU A 116 4.44 -22.07 -6.29
CA GLU A 116 5.34 -21.22 -5.52
C GLU A 116 5.21 -19.71 -5.82
N PRO A 117 5.09 -19.25 -7.09
CA PRO A 117 4.97 -17.82 -7.39
C PRO A 117 3.71 -17.15 -6.81
N LEU A 118 2.67 -17.94 -6.50
CA LEU A 118 1.41 -17.43 -5.97
C LEU A 118 1.36 -17.47 -4.44
N ARG A 119 2.25 -18.20 -3.77
CA ARG A 119 2.23 -18.38 -2.31
C ARG A 119 2.48 -17.08 -1.57
N GLY A 120 1.56 -16.73 -0.67
CA GLY A 120 1.60 -15.52 0.12
C GLY A 120 1.26 -14.24 -0.66
N THR A 121 0.49 -14.37 -1.74
CA THR A 121 -0.04 -13.26 -2.54
C THR A 121 -1.58 -13.27 -2.51
N TYR A 122 -2.22 -12.21 -3.00
CA TYR A 122 -3.67 -12.18 -3.20
C TYR A 122 -4.17 -13.34 -4.06
N ALA A 123 -3.44 -13.68 -5.14
CA ALA A 123 -3.77 -14.82 -6.00
C ALA A 123 -3.63 -16.18 -5.27
N GLY A 124 -2.67 -16.30 -4.36
CA GLY A 124 -2.54 -17.49 -3.51
C GLY A 124 -3.73 -17.65 -2.55
N MET A 125 -4.22 -16.54 -1.99
CA MET A 125 -5.41 -16.57 -1.15
C MET A 125 -6.68 -16.93 -1.94
N ALA A 126 -6.78 -16.51 -3.20
CA ALA A 126 -7.86 -16.86 -4.13
C ALA A 126 -7.66 -18.21 -4.85
N HIS A 127 -6.56 -18.92 -4.61
CA HIS A 127 -6.27 -20.19 -5.29
C HIS A 127 -7.30 -21.28 -4.93
N PRO A 128 -7.66 -22.23 -5.82
CA PRO A 128 -8.63 -23.28 -5.52
C PRO A 128 -8.35 -24.09 -4.26
N ALA A 129 -7.08 -24.36 -3.94
CA ALA A 129 -6.69 -25.04 -2.70
C ALA A 129 -7.06 -24.25 -1.44
N SER A 130 -6.87 -22.92 -1.48
CA SER A 130 -7.23 -21.98 -0.41
C SER A 130 -8.74 -21.89 -0.24
N ILE A 131 -9.47 -21.69 -1.36
CA ILE A 131 -10.94 -21.64 -1.36
C ILE A 131 -11.53 -22.94 -0.82
N ALA A 132 -11.01 -24.09 -1.24
CA ALA A 132 -11.48 -25.39 -0.76
C ALA A 132 -11.25 -25.57 0.74
N HIS A 133 -10.12 -25.07 1.29
CA HIS A 133 -9.87 -25.06 2.73
C HIS A 133 -10.90 -24.20 3.47
N LEU A 134 -11.11 -22.95 3.04
CA LEU A 134 -12.05 -22.03 3.68
C LEU A 134 -13.50 -22.55 3.62
N LYS A 135 -13.91 -23.13 2.49
CA LYS A 135 -15.22 -23.80 2.36
C LYS A 135 -15.36 -25.00 3.30
N ARG A 136 -14.32 -25.84 3.45
CA ARG A 136 -14.35 -26.95 4.41
C ARG A 136 -14.39 -26.49 5.86
N LEU A 137 -13.71 -25.38 6.17
CA LEU A 137 -13.74 -24.78 7.50
C LEU A 137 -15.12 -24.20 7.83
N GLY A 138 -15.90 -23.83 6.82
CA GLY A 138 -17.27 -23.32 6.98
C GLY A 138 -17.34 -21.83 7.32
N VAL A 139 -16.24 -21.09 7.11
CA VAL A 139 -16.23 -19.63 7.32
C VAL A 139 -16.97 -18.93 6.19
N THR A 140 -17.58 -17.80 6.51
CA THR A 140 -18.41 -17.04 5.55
C THR A 140 -17.72 -15.78 5.04
N THR A 141 -16.89 -15.17 5.89
CA THR A 141 -16.27 -13.88 5.66
C THR A 141 -14.81 -13.96 6.08
N ILE A 142 -13.92 -13.40 5.26
CA ILE A 142 -12.50 -13.28 5.57
C ILE A 142 -12.25 -11.82 5.92
N GLU A 143 -11.69 -11.57 7.10
CA GLU A 143 -11.18 -10.27 7.49
C GLU A 143 -9.68 -10.23 7.22
N LEU A 144 -9.26 -9.36 6.32
CA LEU A 144 -7.84 -9.23 6.02
C LEU A 144 -7.19 -8.27 7.00
N GLN A 145 -6.03 -8.67 7.51
CA GLN A 145 -5.07 -7.72 8.07
C GLN A 145 -4.71 -6.65 7.02
N PRO A 146 -4.16 -5.48 7.41
CA PRO A 146 -3.98 -4.33 6.53
C PRO A 146 -3.46 -4.66 5.13
N VAL A 147 -4.18 -4.17 4.12
CA VAL A 147 -3.84 -4.33 2.69
C VAL A 147 -3.56 -3.00 1.99
N SER A 148 -3.73 -1.87 2.69
CA SER A 148 -3.27 -0.56 2.21
C SER A 148 -1.75 -0.57 2.08
N TYR A 149 -1.21 0.23 1.15
CA TYR A 149 0.22 0.27 0.92
C TYR A 149 0.93 0.83 2.15
N HIS A 150 1.81 0.04 2.76
CA HIS A 150 2.49 0.37 4.00
C HIS A 150 4.01 0.44 3.81
N ALA A 151 4.67 1.11 4.75
CA ALA A 151 6.13 1.14 4.84
C ALA A 151 6.62 0.47 6.12
N ASP A 152 7.86 -0.02 6.10
CA ASP A 152 8.52 -0.47 7.31
C ASP A 152 9.00 0.74 8.12
N GLU A 153 8.80 0.73 9.43
CA GLU A 153 9.25 1.80 10.31
C GLU A 153 10.79 1.91 10.29
N VAL A 154 11.31 3.13 10.45
CA VAL A 154 12.77 3.42 10.44
C VAL A 154 13.55 2.48 11.37
N HIS A 155 13.02 2.22 12.57
CA HIS A 155 13.70 1.36 13.54
C HIS A 155 13.75 -0.12 13.09
N LEU A 156 12.73 -0.61 12.37
CA LEU A 156 12.74 -1.97 11.81
C LEU A 156 13.73 -2.06 10.64
N GLN A 157 13.73 -1.07 9.75
CA GLN A 157 14.67 -1.02 8.63
C GLN A 157 16.13 -1.07 9.11
N ARG A 158 16.47 -0.30 10.15
CA ARG A 158 17.79 -0.30 10.79
C ARG A 158 18.20 -1.64 11.40
N LEU A 159 17.22 -2.45 11.81
CA LEU A 159 17.43 -3.79 12.34
C LEU A 159 17.42 -4.88 11.26
N GLY A 160 17.21 -4.53 9.98
CA GLY A 160 17.00 -5.50 8.91
C GLY A 160 15.69 -6.29 9.05
N LEU A 161 14.72 -5.73 9.77
CA LEU A 161 13.39 -6.29 9.98
C LEU A 161 12.37 -5.61 9.07
N THR A 162 11.21 -6.24 8.94
CA THR A 162 10.07 -5.74 8.14
C THR A 162 8.80 -5.67 8.97
N ASN A 163 7.95 -4.70 8.69
CA ASN A 163 6.60 -4.64 9.26
C ASN A 163 5.72 -5.69 8.57
N TYR A 164 5.61 -6.85 9.22
CA TYR A 164 4.82 -7.94 8.71
C TYR A 164 3.32 -7.58 8.68
N TRP A 165 2.77 -7.06 9.78
CA TRP A 165 1.32 -6.82 9.88
C TRP A 165 0.79 -5.66 9.04
N GLY A 166 1.62 -4.68 8.68
CA GLY A 166 1.25 -3.59 7.78
C GLY A 166 0.48 -2.43 8.41
N TYR A 167 0.43 -2.33 9.75
CA TYR A 167 -0.19 -1.21 10.48
C TYR A 167 0.68 0.08 10.46
N ASN A 168 1.20 0.46 9.29
CA ASN A 168 1.97 1.68 9.07
C ASN A 168 1.73 2.21 7.65
N VAL A 169 0.49 2.66 7.42
CA VAL A 169 -0.01 3.00 6.08
C VAL A 169 0.70 4.23 5.51
N LEU A 170 1.16 4.09 4.28
CA LEU A 170 1.76 5.16 3.48
C LEU A 170 0.77 5.71 2.43
N ALA A 171 -0.06 4.84 1.85
CA ALA A 171 -1.12 5.22 0.91
C ALA A 171 -2.33 4.29 1.04
N HIS A 172 -3.54 4.85 0.96
CA HIS A 172 -4.82 4.14 1.12
C HIS A 172 -5.38 3.59 -0.19
#